data_AF-A0A483F108-F1
#
_entry.id   AF-A0A483F108-F1
#
_cell.length_a   1.000
_cell.length_b   1.000
_cell.length_c   1.000
_cell.angle_alpha   90.00
_cell.angle_beta   90.00
_cell.angle_gamma   90.00
#
_symmetry.space_group_name_H-M   'P 1'
#
loop_
_entity.id
_entity.type
_entity.pdbx_description
1 polymer ?
#
loop_
_entity_poly.entity_id
_entity_poly.type
_entity_poly.pdbx_seq_one_letter_code
_entity_poly.pdbx_strand_id
1 'polypeptide(L)'
;MVSKIYFIPLVFLLSSCALSPTEAIQYQKEHGFDKQKFKTNSGGTQSVDDLREIYKNVTGLNLPEQNTSECLKDNVCYYNKYANVFDSMMDKKREKERKENEAFAAQKEAECQASKECMAKREIDAASYTLNNVYYSLMARYPYQQADSDAGVRHMCRVAGAAQREGVTIEFMKQHISLTEGIGPEMRYQIIQVAEACWKMSKYGVPDGTTQIRSMY
;
A
#
# COMPACT_ATOMS: atom_id res chain seq x y z
N MET A 1 34.24 44.23 -78.15
CA MET A 1 33.79 42.83 -78.30
C MET A 1 33.42 42.30 -76.92
N VAL A 2 32.13 42.04 -76.70
CA VAL A 2 31.55 41.67 -75.40
C VAL A 2 31.73 40.17 -75.18
N SER A 3 32.47 39.77 -74.14
CA SER A 3 32.62 38.35 -73.76
C SER A 3 31.44 37.94 -72.87
N LYS A 4 30.66 36.97 -73.34
CA LYS A 4 29.47 36.45 -72.64
C LYS A 4 29.89 35.55 -71.48
N ILE A 5 29.53 35.94 -70.26
CA ILE A 5 29.64 35.10 -69.06
C ILE A 5 28.38 34.24 -69.00
N TYR A 6 28.54 32.91 -69.13
CA TYR A 6 27.45 31.95 -68.92
C TYR A 6 27.33 31.63 -67.43
N PHE A 7 26.25 32.10 -66.80
CA PHE A 7 25.83 31.63 -65.47
C PHE A 7 25.16 30.25 -65.62
N ILE A 8 25.79 29.21 -65.08
CA ILE A 8 25.19 27.87 -64.94
C ILE A 8 24.52 27.83 -63.55
N PRO A 9 23.19 27.65 -63.44
CA PRO A 9 22.55 27.47 -62.15
C PRO A 9 22.84 26.05 -61.66
N LEU A 10 23.63 25.96 -60.59
CA LEU A 10 23.89 24.72 -59.87
C LEU A 10 22.64 24.34 -59.07
N VAL A 11 21.74 23.57 -59.68
CA VAL A 11 20.56 23.01 -59.00
C VAL A 11 21.01 21.83 -58.15
N PHE A 12 21.20 22.06 -56.85
CA PHE A 12 21.30 20.98 -55.86
C PHE A 12 19.91 20.34 -55.70
N LEU A 13 19.66 19.26 -56.43
CA LEU A 13 18.57 18.34 -56.12
C LEU A 13 18.96 17.58 -54.84
N LEU A 14 18.58 18.11 -53.68
CA LEU A 14 18.52 17.33 -52.44
C LEU A 14 17.38 16.32 -52.59
N SER A 15 17.68 15.18 -53.20
CA SER A 15 16.83 14.00 -53.13
C SER A 15 16.90 13.46 -51.70
N SER A 16 16.02 13.97 -50.85
CA SER A 16 15.71 13.34 -49.57
C SER A 16 15.22 11.93 -49.86
N CYS A 17 16.10 10.94 -49.77
CA CYS A 17 15.72 9.54 -49.87
C CYS A 17 14.87 9.22 -48.64
N ALA A 18 13.55 9.41 -48.76
CA ALA A 18 12.61 8.92 -47.78
C ALA A 18 12.64 7.39 -47.86
N LEU A 19 13.06 6.73 -46.77
CA LEU A 19 13.00 5.27 -46.71
C LEU A 19 11.53 4.84 -46.81
N SER A 20 11.27 3.83 -47.63
CA SER A 20 9.99 3.15 -47.63
C SER A 20 9.77 2.43 -46.28
N PRO A 21 8.52 2.12 -45.90
CA PRO A 21 8.23 1.41 -44.65
C PRO A 21 8.99 0.10 -44.46
N THR A 22 9.18 -0.67 -45.54
CA THR A 22 9.93 -1.95 -45.48
C THR A 22 11.43 -1.72 -45.31
N GLU A 23 12.01 -0.73 -45.99
CA GLU A 23 13.42 -0.36 -45.83
C GLU A 23 13.70 0.19 -44.43
N ALA A 24 12.77 0.95 -43.84
CA ALA A 24 12.86 1.42 -42.46
C ALA A 24 12.89 0.25 -41.47
N ILE A 25 11.99 -0.73 -41.60
CA ILE A 25 11.96 -1.92 -40.73
C ILE A 25 13.24 -2.74 -40.90
N GLN A 26 13.71 -2.93 -42.12
CA GLN A 26 14.95 -3.66 -42.38
C GLN A 26 16.16 -2.97 -41.75
N TYR A 27 16.27 -1.64 -41.91
CA TYR A 27 17.32 -0.84 -41.29
C TYR A 27 17.35 -1.01 -39.77
N GLN A 28 16.19 -0.93 -39.10
CA GLN A 28 16.05 -1.07 -37.65
C GLN A 28 16.57 -2.44 -37.16
N LYS A 29 16.27 -3.52 -37.89
CA LYS A 29 16.75 -4.87 -37.58
C LYS A 29 18.26 -5.00 -37.76
N GLU A 30 18.79 -4.53 -38.89
CA GLU A 30 20.22 -4.60 -39.21
C GLU A 30 21.08 -3.81 -38.21
N HIS A 31 20.54 -2.71 -37.68
CA HIS A 31 21.23 -1.85 -36.71
C HIS A 31 20.92 -2.23 -35.25
N GLY A 32 20.25 -3.37 -35.03
CA GLY A 32 20.04 -3.95 -33.71
C GLY A 32 19.28 -3.04 -32.74
N PHE A 33 18.27 -2.31 -33.24
CA PHE A 33 17.51 -1.34 -32.42
C PHE A 33 16.93 -1.97 -31.15
N ASP A 34 16.54 -3.24 -31.23
CA ASP A 34 16.00 -3.99 -30.09
C ASP A 34 16.95 -4.11 -28.89
N LYS A 35 18.26 -4.09 -29.14
CA LYS A 35 19.33 -4.26 -28.13
C LYS A 35 19.88 -2.94 -27.59
N GLN A 36 19.49 -1.82 -28.21
CA GLN A 36 19.99 -0.50 -27.81
C GLN A 36 19.35 -0.08 -26.50
N LYS A 37 20.16 0.47 -25.58
CA LYS A 37 19.73 0.82 -24.23
C LYS A 37 19.42 2.31 -24.11
N PHE A 38 18.28 2.60 -23.52
CA PHE A 38 17.76 3.94 -23.29
C PHE A 38 17.48 4.16 -21.81
N LYS A 39 17.66 5.40 -21.34
CA LYS A 39 17.39 5.73 -19.94
C LYS A 39 15.89 5.60 -19.63
N THR A 40 15.57 5.03 -18.48
CA THR A 40 14.20 4.86 -18.00
C THR A 40 13.83 5.92 -16.97
N ASN A 41 12.52 6.17 -16.80
CA ASN A 41 12.01 7.07 -15.77
C ASN A 41 12.23 6.54 -14.34
N SER A 42 12.40 5.23 -14.18
CA SER A 42 12.67 4.55 -12.89
C SER A 42 14.13 4.57 -12.46
N GLY A 43 15.03 5.16 -13.27
CA GLY A 43 16.47 5.05 -13.09
C GLY A 43 17.02 3.76 -13.72
N GLY A 44 18.15 3.87 -14.42
CA GLY A 44 18.75 2.77 -15.17
C GLY A 44 18.57 2.91 -16.68
N THR A 45 18.88 1.84 -17.40
CA THR A 45 18.74 1.77 -18.86
C THR A 45 18.15 0.46 -19.31
N GLN A 46 17.20 0.49 -20.24
CA GLN A 46 16.53 -0.68 -20.80
C GLN A 46 16.51 -0.62 -22.32
N SER A 47 16.48 -1.79 -22.95
CA SER A 47 16.29 -2.02 -24.37
C SER A 47 14.92 -2.64 -24.64
N VAL A 48 14.50 -2.74 -25.91
CA VAL A 48 13.23 -3.41 -26.25
C VAL A 48 13.27 -4.90 -25.89
N ASP A 49 14.43 -5.54 -26.04
CA ASP A 49 14.62 -6.93 -25.59
C ASP A 49 14.43 -7.06 -24.07
N ASP A 50 14.95 -6.12 -23.28
CA ASP A 50 14.71 -6.09 -21.82
C ASP A 50 13.21 -5.94 -21.51
N LEU A 51 12.51 -5.05 -22.22
CA LEU A 51 11.05 -4.84 -22.03
C LEU A 51 10.25 -6.11 -22.37
N ARG A 52 10.59 -6.79 -23.47
CA ARG A 52 9.97 -8.06 -23.88
C ARG A 52 10.20 -9.15 -22.83
N GLU A 53 11.43 -9.27 -22.33
CA GLU A 53 11.77 -10.25 -21.30
C GLU A 53 11.02 -9.97 -20.00
N ILE A 54 11.03 -8.74 -19.51
CA ILE A 54 10.30 -8.36 -18.29
C ILE A 54 8.81 -8.66 -18.46
N TYR A 55 8.22 -8.25 -19.58
CA TYR A 55 6.79 -8.46 -19.82
C TYR A 55 6.45 -9.95 -19.83
N LYS A 56 7.26 -10.78 -20.49
CA LYS A 56 7.07 -12.23 -20.53
C LYS A 56 7.24 -12.89 -19.16
N ASN A 57 8.26 -12.49 -18.40
CA ASN A 57 8.49 -13.03 -17.06
C ASN A 57 7.34 -12.68 -16.11
N VAL A 58 6.77 -11.46 -16.23
CA VAL A 58 5.69 -11.02 -15.35
C VAL A 58 4.32 -11.54 -15.79
N THR A 59 4.04 -11.64 -17.09
CA THR A 59 2.69 -11.94 -17.60
C THR A 59 2.55 -13.33 -18.22
N GLY A 60 3.66 -13.99 -18.56
CA GLY A 60 3.67 -15.21 -19.37
C GLY A 60 3.39 -14.97 -20.85
N LEU A 61 3.13 -13.73 -21.27
CA LEU A 61 2.76 -13.35 -22.63
C LEU A 61 3.91 -12.61 -23.34
N ASN A 62 3.90 -12.62 -24.66
CA ASN A 62 4.84 -11.80 -25.43
C ASN A 62 4.34 -10.36 -25.51
N LEU A 63 5.25 -9.39 -25.41
CA LEU A 63 4.93 -7.99 -25.66
C LEU A 63 4.51 -7.84 -27.14
N PRO A 64 3.38 -7.18 -27.45
CA PRO A 64 2.92 -7.06 -28.83
C PRO A 64 3.92 -6.32 -29.71
N GLU A 65 4.06 -6.78 -30.95
CA GLU A 65 4.85 -6.08 -31.98
C GLU A 65 4.22 -4.72 -32.30
N GLN A 66 5.08 -3.72 -32.53
CA GLN A 66 4.68 -2.34 -32.80
C GLN A 66 4.91 -1.96 -34.25
N ASN A 67 4.05 -1.10 -34.80
CA ASN A 67 4.34 -0.47 -36.08
C ASN A 67 5.38 0.65 -35.90
N THR A 68 6.62 0.37 -36.27
CA THR A 68 7.77 1.27 -36.14
C THR A 68 8.25 1.85 -37.46
N SER A 69 7.55 1.61 -38.58
CA SER A 69 7.97 2.11 -39.89
C SER A 69 8.09 3.64 -39.93
N GLU A 70 7.23 4.33 -39.18
CA GLU A 70 7.23 5.80 -39.03
C GLU A 70 8.46 6.33 -38.30
N CYS A 71 9.13 5.50 -37.50
CA CYS A 71 10.33 5.91 -36.77
C CYS A 71 11.56 5.97 -37.67
N LEU A 72 11.52 5.41 -38.88
CA LEU A 72 12.64 5.44 -39.83
C LEU A 72 13.96 5.00 -39.16
N LYS A 73 14.92 5.92 -39.00
CA LYS A 73 16.24 5.71 -38.38
C LYS A 73 16.31 6.21 -36.92
N ASP A 74 15.22 6.72 -36.38
CA ASP A 74 15.13 7.24 -35.00
C ASP A 74 14.95 6.07 -34.01
N ASN A 75 16.04 5.73 -33.34
CA ASN A 75 16.09 4.66 -32.35
C ASN A 75 15.35 5.02 -31.04
N VAL A 76 15.26 6.29 -30.69
CA VAL A 76 14.50 6.77 -29.54
C VAL A 76 13.00 6.64 -29.82
N CYS A 77 12.55 7.04 -31.01
CA CYS A 77 11.17 6.81 -31.46
C CYS A 77 10.81 5.32 -31.40
N TYR A 78 11.70 4.46 -31.93
CA TYR A 78 11.51 3.01 -31.93
C TYR A 78 11.33 2.46 -30.52
N TYR A 79 12.25 2.76 -29.61
CA TYR A 79 12.18 2.32 -28.22
C TYR A 79 10.90 2.83 -27.54
N ASN A 80 10.57 4.12 -27.71
CA ASN A 80 9.41 4.73 -27.07
C ASN A 80 8.08 4.11 -27.52
N LYS A 81 7.95 3.65 -28.77
CA LYS A 81 6.74 2.91 -29.22
C LYS A 81 6.54 1.65 -28.37
N TYR A 82 7.60 0.89 -28.09
CA TYR A 82 7.53 -0.31 -27.24
C TYR A 82 7.38 0.03 -25.76
N ALA A 83 8.13 1.01 -25.24
CA ALA A 83 8.07 1.44 -23.85
C ALA A 83 6.67 1.90 -23.46
N ASN A 84 6.01 2.71 -24.29
CA ASN A 84 4.65 3.20 -24.03
C ASN A 84 3.61 2.06 -23.95
N VAL A 85 3.73 1.06 -24.83
CA VAL A 85 2.83 -0.10 -24.79
C VAL A 85 3.11 -0.98 -23.59
N PHE A 86 4.39 -1.23 -23.30
CA PHE A 86 4.81 -1.95 -22.10
C PHE A 86 4.24 -1.30 -20.84
N ASP A 87 4.47 0.00 -20.64
CA ASP A 87 3.99 0.75 -19.47
C ASP A 87 2.47 0.71 -19.36
N SER A 88 1.74 0.97 -20.46
CA SER A 88 0.27 0.93 -20.47
C SER A 88 -0.28 -0.44 -20.08
N MET A 89 0.32 -1.52 -20.58
CA MET A 89 -0.13 -2.89 -20.27
C MET A 89 0.22 -3.29 -18.83
N MET A 90 1.40 -2.90 -18.34
CA MET A 90 1.82 -3.15 -16.96
C MET A 90 0.96 -2.37 -15.97
N ASP A 91 0.62 -1.12 -16.25
CA ASP A 91 -0.27 -0.31 -15.43
C ASP A 91 -1.69 -0.91 -15.38
N LYS A 92 -2.23 -1.36 -16.52
CA LYS A 92 -3.51 -2.08 -16.57
C LYS A 92 -3.49 -3.35 -15.73
N LYS A 93 -2.39 -4.11 -15.76
CA LYS A 93 -2.23 -5.30 -14.93
C LYS A 93 -2.23 -4.95 -13.45
N ARG A 94 -1.40 -3.98 -13.02
CA ARG A 94 -1.34 -3.52 -11.63
C ARG A 94 -2.69 -3.03 -11.14
N GLU A 95 -3.42 -2.27 -11.97
CA GLU A 95 -4.75 -1.78 -11.62
C GLU A 95 -5.77 -2.92 -11.48
N LYS A 96 -5.69 -3.93 -12.35
CA LYS A 96 -6.54 -5.12 -12.24
C LYS A 96 -6.23 -5.89 -10.95
N GLU A 97 -4.96 -6.17 -10.66
CA GLU A 97 -4.54 -6.83 -9.42
C GLU A 97 -4.97 -6.03 -8.18
N ARG A 98 -4.84 -4.70 -8.22
CA ARG A 98 -5.32 -3.81 -7.15
C ARG A 98 -6.82 -3.96 -6.92
N LYS A 99 -7.64 -3.90 -7.98
CA LYS A 99 -9.09 -4.08 -7.87
C LYS A 99 -9.48 -5.47 -7.36
N GLU A 100 -8.79 -6.51 -7.82
CA GLU A 100 -9.02 -7.89 -7.34
C GLU A 100 -8.67 -8.02 -5.86
N ASN A 101 -7.56 -7.44 -5.42
CA ASN A 101 -7.15 -7.41 -4.02
C ASN A 101 -8.12 -6.60 -3.15
N GLU A 102 -8.56 -5.43 -3.62
CA GLU A 102 -9.55 -4.59 -2.94
C GLU A 102 -10.90 -5.32 -2.82
N ALA A 103 -11.35 -5.99 -3.88
CA ALA A 103 -12.58 -6.78 -3.86
C ALA A 103 -12.47 -7.98 -2.92
N PHE A 104 -11.33 -8.69 -2.93
CA PHE A 104 -11.08 -9.80 -2.01
C PHE A 104 -11.03 -9.34 -0.55
N ALA A 105 -10.37 -8.21 -0.27
CA ALA A 105 -10.32 -7.61 1.06
C ALA A 105 -11.72 -7.18 1.53
N ALA A 106 -12.52 -6.56 0.65
CA ALA A 106 -13.89 -6.19 0.96
C ALA A 106 -14.78 -7.42 1.23
N GLN A 107 -14.60 -8.50 0.46
CA GLN A 107 -15.29 -9.77 0.72
C GLN A 107 -14.88 -10.35 2.08
N LYS A 108 -13.58 -10.39 2.40
CA LYS A 108 -13.09 -10.88 3.69
C LYS A 108 -13.59 -10.04 4.86
N GLU A 109 -13.68 -8.73 4.70
CA GLU A 109 -14.25 -7.85 5.70
C GLU A 109 -15.75 -8.11 5.88
N ALA A 110 -16.51 -8.28 4.79
CA ALA A 110 -17.93 -8.64 4.87
C ALA A 110 -18.15 -10.01 5.55
N GLU A 111 -17.33 -11.00 5.22
CA GLU A 111 -17.31 -12.32 5.88
C GLU A 111 -17.02 -12.17 7.38
N CYS A 112 -16.06 -11.32 7.76
CA CYS A 112 -15.76 -11.04 9.16
C CYS A 112 -16.92 -10.38 9.88
N GLN A 113 -17.55 -9.36 9.27
CA GLN A 113 -18.70 -8.65 9.85
C GLN A 113 -19.91 -9.57 10.08
N ALA A 114 -20.14 -10.55 9.19
CA ALA A 114 -21.18 -11.54 9.35
C ALA A 114 -20.83 -12.62 10.41
N SER A 115 -19.54 -12.85 10.67
CA SER A 115 -19.07 -13.84 11.64
C SER A 115 -18.99 -13.25 13.05
N LYS A 116 -19.81 -13.80 13.96
CA LYS A 116 -19.75 -13.46 15.39
C LYS A 116 -18.36 -13.71 15.99
N GLU A 117 -17.69 -14.78 15.56
CA GLU A 117 -16.36 -15.13 16.05
C GLU A 117 -15.31 -14.12 15.58
N CYS A 118 -15.33 -13.74 14.30
CA CYS A 118 -14.37 -12.77 13.77
C CYS A 118 -14.57 -11.39 14.40
N MET A 119 -15.83 -10.95 14.52
CA MET A 119 -16.18 -9.71 15.22
C MET A 119 -15.74 -9.73 16.68
N ALA A 120 -16.00 -10.83 17.41
CA ALA A 120 -15.58 -10.96 18.79
C ALA A 120 -14.05 -10.86 18.93
N LYS A 121 -13.30 -11.58 18.08
CA LYS A 121 -11.84 -11.49 18.04
C LYS A 121 -11.37 -10.06 17.77
N ARG A 122 -11.95 -9.37 16.78
CA ARG A 122 -11.60 -7.98 16.45
C ARG A 122 -11.80 -7.03 17.63
N GLU A 123 -12.94 -7.15 18.31
CA GLU A 123 -13.25 -6.32 19.48
C GLU A 123 -12.33 -6.66 20.67
N ILE A 124 -12.00 -7.93 20.88
CA ILE A 124 -11.02 -8.37 21.88
C ILE A 124 -9.64 -7.80 21.56
N ASP A 125 -9.18 -7.89 20.32
CA ASP A 125 -7.86 -7.41 19.90
C ASP A 125 -7.76 -5.88 20.08
N ALA A 126 -8.79 -5.13 19.67
CA ALA A 126 -8.85 -3.67 19.84
C ALA A 126 -8.89 -3.25 21.32
N ALA A 127 -9.67 -3.94 22.14
CA ALA A 127 -9.72 -3.70 23.58
C ALA A 127 -8.40 -4.07 24.27
N SER A 128 -7.79 -5.19 23.88
CA SER A 128 -6.48 -5.64 24.39
C SER A 128 -5.38 -4.63 24.06
N TYR A 129 -5.36 -4.11 22.83
CA TYR A 129 -4.42 -3.05 22.42
C TYR A 129 -4.57 -1.80 23.29
N THR A 130 -5.82 -1.35 23.51
CA THR A 130 -6.12 -0.19 24.36
C THR A 130 -5.66 -0.42 25.80
N LEU A 131 -5.99 -1.59 26.38
CA LEU A 131 -5.57 -1.95 27.74
C LEU A 131 -4.05 -1.91 27.89
N ASN A 132 -3.32 -2.54 26.96
CA ASN A 132 -1.86 -2.61 27.04
C ASN A 132 -1.21 -1.23 26.87
N ASN A 133 -1.72 -0.37 25.97
CA ASN A 133 -1.19 0.99 25.82
C ASN A 133 -1.36 1.82 27.10
N VAL A 134 -2.53 1.74 27.75
CA VAL A 134 -2.76 2.45 29.01
C VAL A 134 -1.90 1.85 30.13
N TYR A 135 -1.82 0.53 30.19
CA TYR A 135 -0.99 -0.18 31.16
C TYR A 135 0.48 0.24 31.07
N TYR A 136 1.07 0.21 29.86
CA TYR A 136 2.46 0.63 29.66
C TYR A 136 2.67 2.12 29.95
N SER A 137 1.72 2.97 29.58
CA SER A 137 1.76 4.40 29.91
C SER A 137 1.79 4.64 31.43
N LEU A 138 0.96 3.92 32.18
CA LEU A 138 0.94 3.98 33.65
C LEU A 138 2.26 3.46 34.25
N MET A 139 2.77 2.32 33.77
CA MET A 139 4.05 1.77 34.24
C MET A 139 5.23 2.71 34.00
N ALA A 140 5.26 3.38 32.85
CA ALA A 140 6.31 4.32 32.49
C ALA A 140 6.22 5.63 33.28
N ARG A 141 5.00 6.09 33.59
CA ARG A 141 4.77 7.34 34.31
C ARG A 141 5.04 7.22 35.81
N TYR A 142 4.72 6.08 36.40
CA TYR A 142 4.83 5.85 37.84
C TYR A 142 5.87 4.77 38.16
N PRO A 143 7.17 4.96 37.82
CA PRO A 143 8.19 3.92 37.94
C PRO A 143 8.40 3.43 39.37
N TYR A 144 8.19 4.29 40.38
CA TYR A 144 8.29 3.92 41.80
C TYR A 144 7.02 3.29 42.39
N GLN A 145 5.93 3.30 41.64
CA GLN A 145 4.61 2.78 42.05
C GLN A 145 4.06 1.80 41.00
N GLN A 146 4.94 1.10 40.28
CA GLN A 146 4.54 0.14 39.25
C GLN A 146 3.69 -0.99 39.82
N ALA A 147 4.04 -1.49 41.01
CA ALA A 147 3.26 -2.52 41.69
C ALA A 147 1.83 -2.06 42.02
N ASP A 148 1.69 -0.83 42.55
CA ASP A 148 0.37 -0.25 42.87
C ASP A 148 -0.44 0.01 41.60
N SER A 149 0.22 0.50 40.55
CA SER A 149 -0.40 0.75 39.25
C SER A 149 -0.84 -0.56 38.58
N ASP A 150 -0.03 -1.62 38.65
CA ASP A 150 -0.37 -2.94 38.09
C ASP A 150 -1.56 -3.54 38.84
N ALA A 151 -1.51 -3.51 40.17
CA ALA A 151 -2.61 -3.96 41.02
C ALA A 151 -3.90 -3.17 40.72
N GLY A 152 -3.81 -1.86 40.57
CA GLY A 152 -4.94 -0.98 40.24
C GLY A 152 -5.56 -1.31 38.88
N VAL A 153 -4.74 -1.45 37.83
CA VAL A 153 -5.22 -1.84 36.49
C VAL A 153 -5.88 -3.21 36.52
N ARG A 154 -5.24 -4.20 37.15
CA ARG A 154 -5.78 -5.57 37.25
C ARG A 154 -7.08 -5.60 38.04
N HIS A 155 -7.15 -4.88 39.15
CA HIS A 155 -8.37 -4.79 39.95
C HIS A 155 -9.52 -4.18 39.14
N MET A 156 -9.30 -3.00 38.54
CA MET A 156 -10.31 -2.34 37.72
C MET A 156 -10.78 -3.24 36.57
N CYS A 157 -9.85 -3.94 35.93
CA CYS A 157 -10.17 -4.85 34.83
C CYS A 157 -11.08 -6.01 35.27
N ARG A 158 -10.80 -6.64 36.42
CA ARG A 158 -11.65 -7.71 36.98
C ARG A 158 -13.04 -7.20 37.34
N VAL A 159 -13.11 -6.04 37.99
CA VAL A 159 -14.38 -5.41 38.39
C VAL A 159 -15.21 -5.06 37.16
N ALA A 160 -14.62 -4.44 36.15
CA ALA A 160 -15.31 -4.08 34.91
C ALA A 160 -15.81 -5.31 34.13
N GLY A 161 -15.01 -6.38 34.07
CA GLY A 161 -15.43 -7.65 33.49
C GLY A 161 -16.59 -8.29 34.24
N ALA A 162 -16.53 -8.31 35.58
CA ALA A 162 -17.63 -8.81 36.41
C ALA A 162 -18.92 -7.99 36.20
N ALA A 163 -18.81 -6.66 36.25
CA ALA A 163 -19.95 -5.75 36.04
C ALA A 163 -20.62 -5.98 34.68
N GLN A 164 -19.83 -6.24 33.62
CA GLN A 164 -20.40 -6.59 32.31
C GLN A 164 -21.26 -7.86 32.37
N ARG A 165 -20.77 -8.92 33.04
CA ARG A 165 -21.51 -10.19 33.18
C ARG A 165 -22.73 -10.05 34.08
N GLU A 166 -22.72 -9.11 35.00
CA GLU A 166 -23.86 -8.74 35.84
C GLU A 166 -24.88 -7.84 35.12
N GLY A 167 -24.63 -7.48 33.86
CA GLY A 167 -25.55 -6.69 33.04
C GLY A 167 -25.42 -5.18 33.21
N VAL A 168 -24.38 -4.70 33.89
CA VAL A 168 -24.09 -3.27 34.01
C VAL A 168 -23.70 -2.71 32.64
N THR A 169 -24.36 -1.64 32.21
CA THR A 169 -24.04 -0.99 30.93
C THR A 169 -22.70 -0.28 31.00
N ILE A 170 -22.02 -0.19 29.86
CA ILE A 170 -20.72 0.48 29.76
C ILE A 170 -20.83 1.97 30.10
N GLU A 171 -21.94 2.61 29.76
CA GLU A 171 -22.23 4.02 30.06
C GLU A 171 -22.38 4.24 31.57
N PHE A 172 -23.13 3.36 32.25
CA PHE A 172 -23.31 3.45 33.69
C PHE A 172 -21.99 3.27 34.43
N MET A 173 -21.18 2.28 34.03
CA MET A 173 -19.85 2.07 34.60
C MET A 173 -18.96 3.31 34.41
N LYS A 174 -18.92 3.89 33.20
CA LYS A 174 -18.14 5.10 32.90
C LYS A 174 -18.61 6.29 33.71
N GLN A 175 -19.92 6.48 33.86
CA GLN A 175 -20.49 7.54 34.68
C GLN A 175 -20.13 7.36 36.15
N HIS A 176 -20.19 6.14 36.68
CA HIS A 176 -19.85 5.86 38.08
C HIS A 176 -18.38 6.17 38.39
N ILE A 177 -17.46 5.74 37.53
CA ILE A 177 -16.04 6.12 37.63
C ILE A 177 -15.89 7.65 37.52
N SER A 178 -16.66 8.28 36.63
CA SER A 178 -16.63 9.73 36.41
C SER A 178 -17.21 10.55 37.56
N LEU A 179 -17.92 9.94 38.51
CA LEU A 179 -18.45 10.59 39.71
C LEU A 179 -17.65 10.22 40.97
N THR A 180 -16.68 9.32 40.85
CA THR A 180 -15.86 8.91 42.00
C THR A 180 -14.99 10.07 42.48
N GLU A 181 -15.04 10.36 43.78
CA GLU A 181 -14.23 11.40 44.42
C GLU A 181 -12.78 10.95 44.59
N GLY A 182 -11.85 11.90 44.77
CA GLY A 182 -10.44 11.61 45.02
C GLY A 182 -9.61 11.17 43.80
N ILE A 183 -10.21 11.03 42.61
CA ILE A 183 -9.49 10.67 41.38
C ILE A 183 -9.24 11.92 40.52
N GLY A 184 -7.98 12.24 40.25
CA GLY A 184 -7.61 13.35 39.34
C GLY A 184 -8.10 13.13 37.91
N PRO A 185 -8.33 14.19 37.11
CA PRO A 185 -8.92 14.08 35.76
C PRO A 185 -8.18 13.14 34.81
N GLU A 186 -6.85 13.15 34.83
CA GLU A 186 -6.03 12.29 33.97
C GLU A 186 -6.12 10.81 34.35
N MET A 187 -5.92 10.50 35.64
CA MET A 187 -6.10 9.14 36.17
C MET A 187 -7.52 8.62 35.91
N ARG A 188 -8.54 9.49 36.04
CA ARG A 188 -9.94 9.15 35.76
C ARG A 188 -10.12 8.69 34.32
N TYR A 189 -9.52 9.40 33.36
CA TYR A 189 -9.58 9.02 31.95
C TYR A 189 -8.93 7.65 31.70
N GLN A 190 -7.74 7.40 32.28
CA GLN A 190 -7.03 6.13 32.13
C GLN A 190 -7.80 4.96 32.77
N ILE A 191 -8.38 5.18 33.95
CA ILE A 191 -9.22 4.19 34.64
C ILE A 191 -10.44 3.85 33.79
N ILE A 192 -11.09 4.85 33.19
CA ILE A 192 -12.21 4.64 32.26
C ILE A 192 -11.77 3.79 31.06
N GLN A 193 -10.61 4.06 30.47
CA GLN A 193 -10.11 3.28 29.34
C GLN A 193 -9.82 1.82 29.70
N VAL A 194 -9.21 1.57 30.86
CA VAL A 194 -8.98 0.22 31.39
C VAL A 194 -10.31 -0.50 31.61
N ALA A 195 -11.25 0.15 32.31
CA ALA A 195 -12.56 -0.41 32.59
C ALA A 195 -13.32 -0.72 31.29
N GLU A 196 -13.33 0.22 30.34
CA GLU A 196 -14.00 0.05 29.04
C GLU A 196 -13.42 -1.13 28.25
N ALA A 197 -12.09 -1.24 28.18
CA ALA A 197 -11.42 -2.34 27.49
C ALA A 197 -11.80 -3.69 28.13
N CYS A 198 -11.73 -3.80 29.45
CA CYS A 198 -12.02 -5.05 30.15
C CYS A 198 -13.50 -5.43 30.14
N TRP A 199 -14.40 -4.45 30.20
CA TRP A 199 -15.83 -4.64 29.98
C TRP A 199 -16.09 -5.20 28.58
N LYS A 200 -15.51 -4.59 27.53
CA LYS A 200 -15.64 -5.06 26.13
C LYS A 200 -15.11 -6.48 25.97
N MET A 201 -13.91 -6.76 26.49
CA MET A 201 -13.33 -8.11 26.45
C MET A 201 -14.24 -9.16 27.11
N SER A 202 -14.83 -8.85 28.27
CA SER A 202 -15.80 -9.74 28.91
C SER A 202 -17.04 -9.98 28.04
N LYS A 203 -17.59 -8.92 27.42
CA LYS A 203 -18.73 -9.02 26.50
C LYS A 203 -18.47 -9.97 25.33
N TYR A 204 -17.23 -10.00 24.84
CA TYR A 204 -16.83 -10.79 23.67
C TYR A 204 -16.19 -12.14 24.00
N GLY A 205 -16.22 -12.57 25.27
CA GLY A 205 -15.85 -13.93 25.66
C GLY A 205 -14.52 -14.10 26.38
N VAL A 206 -13.92 -13.02 26.89
CA VAL A 206 -12.74 -13.07 27.78
C VAL A 206 -13.16 -12.67 29.20
N PRO A 207 -13.50 -13.62 30.09
CA PRO A 207 -14.05 -13.30 31.40
C PRO A 207 -13.10 -12.52 32.31
N ASP A 208 -11.80 -12.77 32.18
CA ASP A 208 -10.76 -12.04 32.89
C ASP A 208 -9.83 -11.35 31.88
N GLY A 209 -10.09 -10.06 31.64
CA GLY A 209 -9.28 -9.23 30.75
C GLY A 209 -7.83 -9.06 31.21
N THR A 210 -7.50 -9.37 32.47
CA THR A 210 -6.11 -9.28 32.96
C THR A 210 -5.19 -10.30 32.30
N THR A 211 -5.76 -11.36 31.72
CA THR A 211 -5.04 -12.35 30.90
C THR A 211 -4.48 -11.76 29.60
N GLN A 212 -5.00 -10.61 29.16
CA GLN A 212 -4.54 -9.92 27.96
C GLN A 212 -3.47 -8.85 28.25
N ILE A 213 -3.15 -8.58 29.52
CA ILE A 213 -2.05 -7.70 29.89
C ILE A 213 -0.74 -8.42 29.59
N ARG A 214 0.04 -7.86 28.68
CA ARG A 214 1.36 -8.36 28.33
C ARG A 214 2.37 -7.73 29.29
N SER A 215 3.26 -8.59 29.80
CA SER A 215 4.39 -8.13 30.60
C SER A 215 5.22 -7.15 29.76
N MET A 216 5.68 -6.08 30.41
CA MET A 216 6.63 -5.14 29.80
C MET A 216 8.04 -5.77 29.66
N TYR A 217 8.25 -6.94 30.28
CA TYR A 217 9.49 -7.71 30.31
C TYR A 217 9.27 -9.17 29.90
#